data_AF-A0A946EEX5-F1
#
_entry.id   AF-A0A946EEX5-F1
#
_cell.length_a   1.000
_cell.length_b   1.000
_cell.length_c   1.000
_cell.angle_alpha   90.00
_cell.angle_beta   90.00
_cell.angle_gamma   90.00
#
_symmetry.space_group_name_H-M   'P 1'
#
loop_
_entity.id
_entity.type
_entity.pdbx_description
1 polymer ?
#
loop_
_entity_poly.entity_id
_entity_poly.type
_entity_poly.pdbx_seq_one_letter_code
_entity_poly.pdbx_strand_id
1 'polypeptide(L)' 'MRNLKKRRRIQVIILTFIALGLSVALIGYGLRDGINYFRSPSQVLENPPDPSEVFRIGGLVEEGSIIRGGG' A
#
# COMPACT_ATOMS: atom_id res chain seq x y z
N MET A 1 4.09 -47.01 15.49
CA MET A 1 5.02 -45.94 15.07
C MET A 1 4.22 -44.82 14.42
N ARG A 2 4.21 -43.60 14.96
CA ARG A 2 3.52 -42.45 14.33
C ARG A 2 4.01 -42.33 12.89
N ASN A 3 3.11 -42.38 11.91
CA ASN A 3 3.49 -42.35 10.50
C ASN A 3 4.14 -41.00 10.17
N LEU A 4 5.49 -40.97 10.17
CA LEU A 4 6.31 -39.77 9.99
C LEU A 4 5.97 -39.04 8.68
N LYS A 5 5.51 -39.76 7.66
CA LYS A 5 5.05 -39.17 6.39
C LYS A 5 3.80 -38.30 6.57
N LYS A 6 2.84 -38.71 7.42
CA LYS A 6 1.61 -37.94 7.68
C LYS A 6 1.91 -36.68 8.49
N ARG A 7 2.79 -36.76 9.50
CA ARG A 7 3.20 -35.59 10.30
C ARG A 7 3.95 -34.56 9.44
N ARG A 8 4.89 -35.01 8.62
CA ARG A 8 5.64 -34.12 7.71
C ARG A 8 4.73 -33.46 6.68
N ARG A 9 3.75 -34.18 6.11
CA ARG A 9 2.76 -33.59 5.19
C ARG A 9 1.94 -32.49 5.86
N ILE A 10 1.43 -32.73 7.08
CA ILE A 10 0.66 -31.74 7.83
C ILE A 10 1.51 -30.51 8.16
N GLN A 11 2.78 -30.71 8.56
CA GLN A 11 3.70 -29.59 8.82
C GLN A 11 3.93 -28.72 7.58
N VAL A 12 4.13 -29.35 6.41
CA VAL A 12 4.28 -28.60 5.15
C VAL A 12 3.01 -27.82 4.84
N ILE A 13 1.83 -28.44 4.95
CA ILE A 13 0.55 -27.77 4.71
C ILE A 13 0.39 -26.55 5.63
N ILE A 14 0.64 -26.70 6.94
CA ILE A 14 0.55 -25.60 7.90
C ILE A 14 1.53 -24.48 7.54
N LEU A 15 2.78 -24.84 7.22
CA LEU A 15 3.80 -23.86 6.81
C LEU A 15 3.37 -23.10 5.56
N THR A 16 2.79 -23.80 4.57
CA THR A 16 2.26 -23.17 3.35
C THR A 16 1.13 -22.19 3.68
N PHE A 17 0.19 -22.55 4.55
CA PHE A 17 -0.89 -21.64 4.93
C PHE A 17 -0.39 -20.42 5.71
N ILE A 18 0.60 -20.60 6.60
CA ILE A 18 1.23 -19.48 7.30
C ILE A 18 1.91 -18.54 6.29
N ALA A 19 2.71 -19.09 5.38
CA ALA A 19 3.39 -18.29 4.36
C ALA A 19 2.38 -17.55 3.46
N LEU A 20 1.30 -18.22 3.05
CA LEU A 20 0.25 -17.61 2.23
C LEU A 20 -0.46 -16.48 2.99
N GLY A 21 -0.82 -16.70 4.25
CA GLY A 21 -1.45 -15.69 5.11
C GLY A 21 -0.53 -14.48 5.33
N LEU A 22 0.76 -14.72 5.53
CA LEU A 22 1.76 -13.64 5.68
C LEU A 22 1.85 -12.81 4.40
N SER A 23 1.91 -13.45 3.24
CA SER A 23 1.95 -12.76 1.94
C SER A 23 0.72 -11.88 1.73
N VAL A 24 -0.48 -12.41 1.98
CA VAL A 24 -1.73 -11.63 1.85
C VAL A 24 -1.73 -10.45 2.81
N ALA A 25 -1.29 -10.64 4.06
CA ALA A 25 -1.23 -9.56 5.05
C ALA A 25 -0.25 -8.45 4.63
N LEU A 26 0.94 -8.82 4.13
CA LEU A 26 1.95 -7.86 3.67
C LEU A 26 1.48 -7.09 2.44
N ILE A 27 0.90 -7.77 1.45
CA ILE A 27 0.36 -7.12 0.25
C ILE A 27 -0.78 -6.19 0.66
N GLY A 28 -1.73 -6.66 1.48
CA GLY A 28 -2.84 -5.84 1.96
C GLY A 28 -2.38 -4.64 2.77
N TYR A 29 -1.30 -4.77 3.54
CA TYR A 29 -0.68 -3.65 4.26
C TYR A 29 -0.08 -2.62 3.28
N GLY A 30 0.68 -3.06 2.27
CA GLY A 30 1.25 -2.17 1.26
C GLY A 30 0.22 -1.47 0.37
N LEU A 31 -0.98 -2.03 0.24
CA LEU A 31 -2.09 -1.41 -0.51
C LEU A 31 -2.84 -0.33 0.28
N ARG A 32 -2.58 -0.14 1.58
CA ARG A 32 -3.28 0.86 2.41
C ARG A 32 -3.12 2.29 1.90
N ASP A 33 -1.96 2.60 1.33
CA ASP A 33 -1.66 3.92 0.79
C ASP A 33 -2.14 4.08 -0.67
N GLY A 34 -2.79 3.03 -1.23
CA GLY A 34 -3.34 3.02 -2.58
C GLY A 34 -2.33 2.65 -3.67
N ILE A 35 -2.81 2.00 -4.73
CA ILE A 35 -1.99 1.64 -5.91
C ILE A 35 -1.63 2.88 -6.75
N ASN A 36 -2.36 3.97 -6.55
CA ASN A 36 -2.27 5.17 -7.35
C ASN A 36 -1.91 6.36 -6.47
N TYR A 37 -0.82 7.02 -6.82
CA TYR A 37 -0.24 8.22 -6.22
C TYR A 37 -1.16 9.46 -6.11
N PHE A 38 -2.49 9.33 -6.20
CA PHE A 38 -3.41 10.47 -6.15
C PHE A 38 -3.75 10.83 -4.70
N ARG A 39 -3.15 11.92 -4.22
CA ARG A 39 -3.49 12.54 -2.94
C ARG A 39 -4.37 13.77 -3.15
N SER A 40 -5.28 14.05 -2.21
CA SER A 40 -6.02 15.31 -2.19
C SER A 40 -5.17 16.44 -1.57
N PRO A 41 -5.50 17.72 -1.82
CA PRO A 41 -4.80 18.84 -1.18
C PRO A 41 -4.76 18.75 0.35
N SER A 42 -5.88 18.36 0.97
CA SER A 42 -5.95 18.17 2.43
C SER A 42 -5.04 17.04 2.91
N GLN A 43 -4.96 15.93 2.18
CA GLN A 43 -4.09 14.80 2.55
C GLN A 43 -2.60 15.15 2.46
N VAL A 44 -2.21 15.98 1.48
CA VAL A 44 -0.82 16.46 1.34
C VAL A 44 -0.46 17.41 2.49
N LEU A 45 -1.41 18.21 2.98
CA LEU A 45 -1.20 19.08 4.14
C LEU A 45 -1.09 18.28 5.45
N GLU A 46 -1.93 17.26 5.64
CA GLU A 46 -1.92 16.42 6.84
C GLU A 46 -0.70 15.49 6.90
N ASN A 47 -0.34 14.90 5.75
CA ASN A 47 0.79 13.99 5.61
C ASN A 47 1.68 14.44 4.44
N PRO A 48 2.57 15.42 4.69
CA PRO A 48 3.47 15.93 3.68
C PRO A 48 4.35 14.81 3.11
N PRO A 49 4.38 14.63 1.78
CA PRO A 49 5.25 13.65 1.15
C PRO A 49 6.71 14.08 1.26
N ASP A 50 7.62 13.11 1.12
CA ASP A 50 9.05 13.40 1.10
C ASP A 50 9.42 14.33 -0.07
N PRO A 51 10.43 15.20 0.04
CA PRO A 51 10.79 16.13 -1.03
C PRO A 51 11.16 15.46 -2.36
N SER A 52 11.57 14.19 -2.33
CA SER A 52 11.90 13.38 -3.51
C SER A 52 10.77 12.41 -3.93
N GLU A 53 9.65 12.39 -3.21
CA GLU A 53 8.52 11.52 -3.53
C GLU A 53 7.77 12.06 -4.74
N VAL A 54 7.70 11.26 -5.81
CA VAL A 54 6.87 11.58 -6.97
C VAL A 54 5.44 11.15 -6.67
N PHE A 55 4.51 12.10 -6.64
CA PHE A 55 3.10 11.82 -6.46
C PHE A 55 2.21 12.65 -7.40
N ARG A 56 0.92 12.31 -7.47
CA ARG A 56 -0.10 13.03 -8.22
C ARG A 56 -1.05 13.72 -7.24
N ILE A 57 -1.46 14.94 -7.54
CA ILE A 57 -2.43 15.66 -6.72
C ILE A 57 -3.70 15.90 -7.53
N GLY A 58 -4.86 15.69 -6.91
CA GLY A 58 -6.16 15.92 -7.54
C GLY A 58 -7.13 16.59 -6.57
N GLY A 59 -7.85 17.62 -7.03
CA GLY A 59 -8.77 18.39 -6.21
C GLY A 59 -9.49 19.48 -6.98
N LEU A 60 -10.36 20.21 -6.30
CA LEU A 60 -11.03 21.37 -6.86
C LEU A 60 -10.04 22.53 -7.01
N VAL A 61 -10.12 23.26 -8.11
CA VAL A 61 -9.42 24.52 -8.30
C VAL A 61 -10.36 25.65 -7.91
N GLU A 62 -9.96 26.47 -6.95
CA GLU A 62 -10.73 27.63 -6.52
C GLU A 62 -10.75 28.72 -7.60
N GLU A 63 -11.86 29.46 -7.71
CA GLU A 63 -11.95 30.60 -8.63
C GLU A 63 -10.86 31.64 -8.33
N GLY A 64 -10.19 32.15 -9.37
CA GLY A 64 -9.11 33.12 -9.23
C GLY A 64 -7.77 32.57 -8.72
N SER A 65 -7.67 31.27 -8.39
CA SER A 65 -6.41 30.66 -7.90
C SER A 65 -5.33 30.44 -8.98
N ILE A 66 -5.70 30.51 -10.27
CA ILE A 66 -4.76 30.31 -11.39
C ILE A 66 -4.11 31.64 -11.78
N ILE A 67 -2.82 31.80 -11.50
CA ILE A 67 -1.99 32.91 -11.98
C ILE A 67 -1.11 32.42 -13.14
N ARG A 68 -1.35 32.93 -14.35
CA ARG A 68 -0.57 32.55 -15.54
C ARG A 68 0.71 33.37 -15.62
N GLY A 69 1.86 32.72 -15.87
CA GLY A 69 3.13 33.37 -16.16
C GLY A 69 4.06 33.64 -14.96
N GLY A 70 3.78 33.08 -13.78
CA GLY A 70 4.64 33.19 -12.59
C GLY A 70 5.59 32.01 -12.36
N GLY A 71 5.88 31.23 -13.40
CA GLY A 71 6.79 30.08 -13.35
C GLY A 71 8.25 30.48 -13.45
#